data_AF-A0A1J5D947-F1
#
_entry.id   AF-A0A1J5D947-F1
#
_cell.length_a   1.000
_cell.length_b   1.000
_cell.length_c   1.000
_cell.angle_alpha   90.00
_cell.angle_beta   90.00
_cell.angle_gamma   90.00
#
_symmetry.space_group_name_H-M   'P 1'
#
loop_
_entity.id
_entity.type
_entity.pdbx_description
1 polymer ?
#
loop_
_entity_poly.entity_id
_entity_poly.type
_entity_poly.pdbx_seq_one_letter_code
_entity_poly.pdbx_strand_id
1 'polypeptide(L)'
;MGILVVNPQIVENICMSLKLKSLSRPYAVLLDEGDLGTVFTYLPLMDGEYEKLPLELRKYAYLLRKGKYCLIGYQPKIFEGARDGKVTSVSVTYNELSNIVALSYTLDTGETSFFVEHPLRRDKLLALAKKKKLPVKSMVKSSK
;
A
#
# COMPACT_ATOMS: atom_id res chain seq x y z
N MET A 1 -0.38 -11.13 5.89
CA MET A 1 0.56 -10.56 6.89
C MET A 1 0.13 -9.12 7.15
N GLY A 2 -0.09 -8.75 8.41
CA GLY A 2 -0.44 -7.37 8.76
C GLY A 2 0.75 -6.42 8.58
N ILE A 3 0.50 -5.15 8.29
CA ILE A 3 1.55 -4.12 8.27
C ILE A 3 2.00 -3.84 9.70
N LEU A 4 3.32 -3.79 9.91
CA LEU A 4 3.90 -3.29 11.15
C LEU A 4 4.62 -1.98 10.85
N VAL A 5 4.09 -0.89 11.41
CA VAL A 5 4.75 0.42 11.37
C VAL A 5 5.92 0.39 12.35
N VAL A 6 7.13 0.67 11.89
CA VAL A 6 8.32 0.69 12.74
C VAL A 6 8.34 1.97 13.57
N ASN A 7 8.72 1.85 14.84
CA ASN A 7 9.01 2.98 15.71
C ASN A 7 10.53 3.28 15.71
N PRO A 8 10.99 4.41 16.28
CA PRO A 8 12.40 4.76 16.30
C PRO A 8 13.32 3.67 16.88
N GLN A 9 12.89 2.98 17.94
CA GLN A 9 13.69 1.90 18.55
C GLN A 9 13.91 0.71 17.60
N ILE A 10 12.89 0.33 16.84
CA ILE A 10 13.01 -0.74 15.83
C ILE A 10 13.94 -0.29 14.70
N VAL A 11 13.86 0.98 14.28
CA VAL A 11 14.77 1.54 13.27
C VAL A 11 16.22 1.47 13.77
N GLU A 12 16.50 1.83 15.01
CA GLU A 12 17.83 1.71 15.62
C GLU A 12 18.32 0.26 15.66
N ASN A 13 17.48 -0.68 16.10
CA ASN A 13 17.83 -2.10 16.15
C ASN A 13 18.18 -2.67 14.76
N ILE A 14 17.46 -2.20 13.73
CA ILE A 14 17.74 -2.56 12.34
C ILE A 14 19.05 -1.93 11.87
N CYS A 15 19.29 -0.64 12.15
CA CYS A 15 20.56 0.02 11.84
C CYS A 15 21.75 -0.72 12.47
N MET A 16 21.65 -1.09 13.75
CA MET A 16 22.69 -1.86 14.44
C MET A 16 22.92 -3.23 13.79
N SER A 17 21.84 -3.96 13.47
CA SER A 17 21.92 -5.28 12.82
C SER A 17 22.56 -5.22 11.44
N LEU A 18 22.28 -4.17 10.69
CA LEU A 18 22.85 -3.93 9.36
C LEU A 18 24.21 -3.23 9.41
N LYS A 19 24.73 -2.88 10.60
CA LYS A 19 25.94 -2.08 10.81
C LYS A 19 25.91 -0.73 10.07
N LEU A 20 24.73 -0.11 10.03
CA LEU A 20 24.50 1.20 9.43
C LEU A 20 24.56 2.28 10.51
N LYS A 21 25.22 3.41 10.21
CA LYS A 21 25.20 4.61 11.08
C LYS A 21 23.80 5.22 11.17
N SER A 22 23.06 5.22 10.06
CA SER A 22 21.68 5.69 9.98
C SER A 22 21.00 5.15 8.72
N LEU A 23 19.67 5.15 8.72
CA LEU A 23 18.83 4.89 7.54
C LEU A 23 18.54 6.23 6.83
N SER A 24 19.53 6.76 6.12
CA SER A 24 19.43 8.01 5.34
C SER A 24 18.82 7.82 3.94
N ARG A 25 17.95 6.82 3.78
CA ARG A 25 17.38 6.45 2.48
C ARG A 25 16.15 7.30 2.16
N PRO A 26 15.89 7.56 0.87
CA PRO A 26 14.69 8.30 0.49
C PRO A 26 13.45 7.56 0.97
N TYR A 27 12.57 8.28 1.66
CA TYR A 27 11.22 7.81 1.95
C TYR A 27 10.46 7.75 0.63
N ALA A 28 10.02 6.55 0.26
CA ALA A 28 9.15 6.39 -0.89
C ALA A 28 7.69 6.39 -0.44
N VAL A 29 6.85 6.98 -1.28
CA VAL A 29 5.49 7.45 -0.94
C VAL A 29 4.42 6.73 -1.78
N LEU A 30 4.80 6.17 -2.93
CA LEU A 30 3.88 5.64 -3.93
C LEU A 30 4.18 4.16 -4.22
N LEU A 31 3.14 3.34 -4.19
CA LEU A 31 3.19 1.91 -4.53
C LEU A 31 2.42 1.57 -5.80
N ASP A 32 1.37 2.33 -6.11
CA ASP A 32 0.71 2.24 -7.42
C ASP A 32 0.85 3.55 -8.16
N GLU A 33 0.94 3.44 -9.48
CA GLU A 33 0.76 4.54 -10.42
C GLU A 33 -0.67 5.07 -10.27
N GLY A 34 -0.81 6.28 -9.74
CA GLY A 34 -2.13 6.88 -9.55
C GLY A 34 -2.24 7.80 -8.34
N ASP A 35 -3.24 8.66 -8.41
CA ASP A 35 -3.33 9.92 -7.68
C ASP A 35 -3.90 9.82 -6.26
N LEU A 36 -4.12 8.62 -5.71
CA LEU A 36 -4.73 8.42 -4.37
C LEU A 36 -3.83 8.76 -3.17
N GLY A 37 -2.85 9.64 -3.34
CA GLY A 37 -1.95 10.05 -2.28
C GLY A 37 -1.15 8.90 -1.67
N THR A 38 -0.44 9.23 -0.59
CA THR A 38 0.48 8.34 0.11
C THR A 38 -0.26 7.19 0.79
N VAL A 39 0.02 5.93 0.44
CA VAL A 39 -0.57 4.76 1.15
C VAL A 39 0.16 4.51 2.47
N PHE A 40 1.47 4.65 2.43
CA PHE A 40 2.41 4.67 3.55
C PHE A 40 3.74 5.27 3.07
N THR A 41 4.56 5.77 3.99
CA THR A 41 5.97 6.02 3.70
C THR A 41 6.78 4.79 4.08
N TYR A 42 7.78 4.47 3.27
CA TYR A 42 8.64 3.33 3.54
C TYR A 42 10.12 3.64 3.29
N LEU A 43 10.96 2.92 4.04
CA LEU A 43 12.41 2.90 3.90
C LEU A 43 12.80 1.60 3.18
N PRO A 44 13.33 1.65 1.95
CA PRO A 44 13.69 0.44 1.22
C PRO A 44 14.87 -0.27 1.90
N LEU A 45 14.82 -1.59 1.97
CA LEU A 45 15.98 -2.44 2.24
C LEU A 45 16.72 -2.69 0.92
N MET A 46 18.05 -2.59 0.95
CA MET A 46 18.90 -2.94 -0.18
C MET A 46 18.97 -4.45 -0.35
N ASP A 47 19.43 -4.89 -1.51
CA ASP A 47 19.55 -6.31 -1.82
C ASP A 47 20.48 -7.00 -0.81
N GLY A 48 20.03 -8.13 -0.25
CA GLY A 48 20.78 -8.89 0.76
C GLY A 48 20.66 -8.36 2.20
N GLU A 49 19.99 -7.25 2.46
CA GLU A 49 19.85 -6.72 3.83
C GLU A 49 18.78 -7.43 4.64
N TYR A 50 17.69 -7.85 3.99
CA TYR A 50 16.65 -8.63 4.65
C TYR A 50 17.22 -9.91 5.29
N GLU A 51 18.12 -10.58 4.58
CA GLU A 51 18.78 -11.81 5.01
C GLU A 51 19.76 -11.58 6.17
N LYS A 52 20.32 -10.37 6.28
CA LYS A 52 21.20 -9.98 7.39
C LYS A 52 20.44 -9.65 8.68
N LEU A 53 19.13 -9.40 8.59
CA LEU A 53 18.32 -9.14 9.77
C LEU A 53 18.13 -10.42 10.60
N PRO A 54 18.24 -10.33 11.94
CA PRO A 54 17.75 -11.35 12.85
C PRO A 54 16.27 -11.67 12.59
N LEU A 55 15.86 -12.92 12.84
CA LEU A 55 14.48 -13.39 12.66
C LEU A 55 13.44 -12.48 13.34
N GLU A 56 13.76 -11.99 14.54
CA GLU A 56 12.90 -11.07 15.30
C GLU A 56 12.69 -9.72 14.61
N LEU A 57 13.65 -9.26 13.79
CA LEU A 57 13.55 -8.01 13.05
C LEU A 57 12.96 -8.21 11.65
N ARG A 58 13.13 -9.40 11.04
CA ARG A 58 12.53 -9.74 9.74
C ARG A 58 11.01 -9.61 9.72
N LYS A 59 10.33 -9.79 10.85
CA LYS A 59 8.87 -9.63 10.95
C LYS A 59 8.39 -8.20 10.63
N TYR A 60 9.26 -7.20 10.80
CA TYR A 60 8.95 -5.79 10.48
C TYR A 60 9.20 -5.44 9.00
N ALA A 61 9.85 -6.33 8.25
CA ALA A 61 10.06 -6.13 6.83
C ALA A 61 8.77 -6.44 6.05
N TYR A 62 8.33 -5.47 5.26
CA TYR A 62 7.23 -5.61 4.33
C TYR A 62 7.76 -6.01 2.94
N LEU A 63 7.17 -7.04 2.34
CA LEU A 63 7.49 -7.46 0.98
C LEU A 63 6.76 -6.56 -0.02
N LEU A 64 7.49 -5.69 -0.71
CA LEU A 64 6.95 -4.81 -1.76
C LEU A 64 6.65 -5.59 -3.05
N ARG A 65 7.64 -6.37 -3.49
CA ARG A 65 7.60 -7.26 -4.65
C ARG A 65 8.63 -8.36 -4.45
N LYS A 66 8.59 -9.42 -5.26
CA LYS A 66 9.50 -10.57 -5.13
C LYS A 66 10.96 -10.10 -4.93
N GLY A 67 11.55 -10.44 -3.78
CA GLY A 67 12.93 -10.10 -3.42
C GLY A 67 13.19 -8.63 -3.03
N LYS A 68 12.16 -7.80 -2.88
CA LYS A 68 12.29 -6.38 -2.51
C LYS A 68 11.50 -6.11 -1.24
N TYR A 69 12.22 -5.71 -0.20
CA TYR A 69 11.67 -5.49 1.13
C TYR A 69 11.80 -4.03 1.55
N CYS A 70 10.92 -3.58 2.44
CA CYS A 70 11.01 -2.26 3.05
C CYS A 70 10.53 -2.26 4.50
N LEU A 71 10.80 -1.17 5.20
CA LEU A 71 10.26 -0.88 6.52
C LEU A 71 9.19 0.20 6.39
N ILE A 72 8.03 -0.02 7.00
CA ILE A 72 6.94 0.95 6.93
C ILE A 72 7.12 2.00 8.03
N GLY A 73 7.47 3.23 7.65
CA GLY A 73 7.76 4.31 8.60
C GLY A 73 6.52 5.07 9.05
N TYR A 74 5.55 5.25 8.16
CA TYR A 74 4.29 5.90 8.49
C TYR A 74 3.17 5.34 7.66
N GLN A 75 2.04 5.08 8.30
CA GLN A 75 0.79 4.73 7.63
C GLN A 75 -0.25 5.80 7.97
N PRO A 76 -0.72 6.61 7.00
CA PRO A 76 -1.76 7.58 7.26
C PRO A 76 -3.04 6.88 7.74
N LYS A 77 -3.58 7.37 8.87
CA LYS A 77 -4.83 6.92 9.49
C LYS A 77 -6.05 7.29 8.64
N ILE A 78 -5.94 8.40 7.92
CA ILE A 78 -6.97 8.92 7.04
C ILE A 78 -6.46 8.70 5.63
N PHE A 79 -7.28 8.09 4.79
CA PHE A 79 -7.06 8.11 3.35
C PHE A 79 -7.19 9.56 2.91
N GLU A 80 -6.06 10.26 2.78
CA GLU A 80 -6.05 11.57 2.15
C GLU A 80 -6.56 11.36 0.73
N GLY A 81 -7.52 12.19 0.32
CA GLY A 81 -8.18 12.08 -0.98
C GLY A 81 -7.17 12.13 -2.13
N ALA A 82 -7.64 11.90 -3.35
CA ALA A 82 -6.76 12.07 -4.50
C ALA A 82 -6.15 13.47 -4.50
N ARG A 83 -4.89 13.59 -4.91
CA ARG A 83 -4.14 14.86 -4.90
C ARG A 83 -4.92 15.93 -5.67
N ASP A 84 -5.59 15.52 -6.75
CA ASP A 84 -6.36 16.37 -7.65
C ASP A 84 -7.84 15.95 -7.78
N GLY A 85 -8.52 15.58 -6.68
CA GLY A 85 -9.98 15.39 -6.73
C GLY A 85 -10.62 14.55 -5.62
N LYS A 86 -11.94 14.43 -5.68
CA LYS A 86 -12.74 13.56 -4.79
C LYS A 86 -13.15 12.29 -5.52
N VAL A 87 -13.04 11.15 -4.83
CA VAL A 87 -13.53 9.87 -5.36
C VAL A 87 -15.05 9.94 -5.54
N THR A 88 -15.52 9.74 -6.77
CA THR A 88 -16.94 9.82 -7.15
C THR A 88 -17.58 8.45 -7.29
N SER A 89 -16.83 7.44 -7.72
CA SER A 89 -17.32 6.06 -7.83
C SER A 89 -16.19 5.04 -7.69
N VAL A 90 -16.54 3.81 -7.31
CA VAL A 90 -15.62 2.68 -7.21
C VAL A 90 -16.17 1.53 -8.05
N SER A 91 -15.30 0.84 -8.79
CA SER A 91 -15.64 -0.37 -9.53
C SER A 91 -14.84 -1.55 -9.01
N VAL A 92 -15.51 -2.63 -8.63
CA VAL A 92 -14.92 -3.87 -8.11
C VAL A 92 -15.22 -4.99 -9.09
N THR A 93 -14.17 -5.70 -9.53
CA THR A 93 -14.32 -6.93 -10.31
C THR A 93 -13.97 -8.11 -9.43
N TYR A 94 -14.90 -9.05 -9.31
CA TYR A 94 -14.72 -10.32 -8.61
C TYR A 94 -14.48 -11.44 -9.62
N ASN A 95 -13.76 -12.48 -9.21
CA ASN A 95 -13.83 -13.79 -9.88
C ASN A 95 -15.04 -14.59 -9.35
N GLU A 96 -15.24 -15.77 -9.94
CA GLU A 96 -16.34 -16.70 -9.58
C GLU A 96 -16.26 -17.19 -8.12
N LEU A 97 -15.08 -17.12 -7.51
CA LEU A 97 -14.85 -17.48 -6.10
C LEU A 97 -15.04 -16.27 -5.15
N SER A 98 -15.67 -15.19 -5.62
CA SER A 98 -15.86 -13.93 -4.88
C SER A 98 -14.57 -13.23 -4.44
N ASN A 99 -13.43 -13.53 -5.06
CA ASN A 99 -12.18 -12.82 -4.80
C ASN A 99 -12.06 -11.58 -5.71
N ILE A 100 -11.60 -10.46 -5.16
CA ILE A 100 -11.36 -9.24 -5.92
C ILE A 100 -10.16 -9.42 -6.84
N VAL A 101 -10.40 -9.38 -8.15
CA VAL A 101 -9.36 -9.48 -9.20
C VAL A 101 -8.95 -8.12 -9.75
N ALA A 102 -9.84 -7.13 -9.73
CA ALA A 102 -9.52 -5.76 -10.10
C ALA A 102 -10.35 -4.78 -9.28
N LEU A 103 -9.76 -3.62 -8.98
CA LEU A 103 -10.42 -2.51 -8.30
C LEU A 103 -10.01 -1.22 -8.99
N SER A 104 -10.97 -0.36 -9.31
CA SER A 104 -10.71 0.96 -9.86
C SER A 104 -11.64 2.02 -9.25
N TYR A 105 -11.31 3.29 -9.45
CA TYR A 105 -12.12 4.42 -9.01
C TYR A 105 -12.08 5.56 -10.02
N THR A 106 -13.08 6.44 -9.95
CA THR A 106 -13.14 7.69 -10.74
C THR A 106 -13.07 8.90 -9.81
N LEU A 107 -12.58 10.02 -10.34
CA LEU A 107 -12.55 11.31 -9.65
C LEU A 107 -13.66 12.23 -10.17
N ASP A 108 -13.85 13.37 -9.53
CA ASP A 108 -14.73 14.46 -9.99
C ASP A 108 -14.07 15.31 -11.07
N THR A 109 -12.75 15.24 -11.20
CA THR A 109 -11.94 15.99 -12.18
C THR A 109 -11.87 15.37 -13.57
N GLY A 110 -12.39 14.16 -13.77
CA GLY A 110 -12.46 13.52 -15.09
C GLY A 110 -13.06 12.11 -15.07
N GLU A 111 -13.37 11.59 -16.25
CA GLU A 111 -13.97 10.26 -16.43
C GLU A 111 -12.96 9.10 -16.38
N THR A 112 -11.66 9.40 -16.36
CA THR A 112 -10.60 8.39 -16.35
C THR A 112 -10.69 7.55 -15.08
N SER A 113 -10.78 6.23 -15.27
CA SER A 113 -10.72 5.27 -14.17
C SER A 113 -9.27 4.95 -13.82
N PHE A 114 -8.95 4.99 -12.54
CA PHE A 114 -7.63 4.68 -12.01
C PHE A 114 -7.66 3.31 -11.33
N PHE A 115 -6.68 2.47 -11.62
CA PHE A 115 -6.60 1.11 -11.08
C PHE A 115 -5.85 1.08 -9.74
N VAL A 116 -6.27 0.15 -8.88
CA VAL A 116 -5.69 -0.05 -7.55
C VAL A 116 -5.08 -1.44 -7.48
N GLU A 117 -3.76 -1.50 -7.59
CA GLU A 117 -3.03 -2.77 -7.57
C GLU A 117 -2.76 -3.22 -6.14
N HIS A 118 -2.30 -2.32 -5.28
CA HIS A 118 -1.87 -2.64 -3.92
C HIS A 118 -3.05 -3.05 -3.00
N PRO A 119 -3.01 -4.24 -2.37
CA PRO A 119 -4.11 -4.75 -1.54
C PRO A 119 -4.59 -3.78 -0.44
N LEU A 120 -3.67 -3.10 0.23
CA LEU A 120 -4.04 -2.11 1.26
C LEU A 120 -4.80 -0.90 0.72
N ARG A 121 -4.45 -0.46 -0.50
CA ARG A 121 -5.16 0.63 -1.14
C ARG A 121 -6.56 0.15 -1.54
N ARG A 122 -6.71 -1.14 -1.88
CA ARG A 122 -8.02 -1.75 -2.06
C ARG A 122 -8.88 -1.68 -0.80
N ASP A 123 -8.34 -2.14 0.33
CA ASP A 123 -9.06 -2.13 1.61
C ASP A 123 -9.45 -0.72 2.05
N LYS A 124 -8.53 0.25 1.93
CA LYS A 124 -8.80 1.66 2.25
C LYS A 124 -9.84 2.27 1.32
N LEU A 125 -9.78 2.01 0.02
CA LEU A 125 -10.75 2.53 -0.95
C LEU A 125 -12.16 1.96 -0.70
N LEU A 126 -12.27 0.67 -0.37
CA LEU A 126 -13.54 0.04 0.00
C LEU A 126 -14.10 0.61 1.32
N ALA A 127 -13.24 0.83 2.31
CA ALA A 127 -13.63 1.47 3.56
C ALA A 127 -14.11 2.92 3.34
N LEU A 128 -13.43 3.66 2.47
CA LEU A 128 -13.85 5.01 2.07
C LEU A 128 -15.21 4.98 1.37
N ALA A 129 -15.39 4.10 0.38
CA ALA A 129 -16.65 3.96 -0.36
C ALA A 129 -17.82 3.67 0.58
N LYS A 130 -17.62 2.75 1.54
CA LYS A 130 -18.62 2.45 2.58
C LYS A 130 -18.91 3.67 3.47
N LYS A 131 -17.87 4.34 3.96
CA LYS A 131 -18.01 5.52 4.85
C LYS A 131 -18.72 6.68 4.17
N LYS A 132 -18.44 6.91 2.90
CA LYS A 132 -18.96 8.03 2.10
C LYS A 132 -20.21 7.67 1.29
N LYS A 133 -20.69 6.43 1.36
CA LYS A 133 -21.81 5.90 0.56
C LYS A 133 -21.61 6.14 -0.94
N LEU A 134 -20.38 5.94 -1.42
CA LEU A 134 -20.07 6.13 -2.84
C LEU A 134 -20.72 5.02 -3.67
N PRO A 135 -21.13 5.30 -4.92
CA PRO A 135 -21.55 4.28 -5.87
C PRO A 135 -20.46 3.22 -6.05
N VAL A 136 -20.81 1.95 -5.80
CA VAL A 136 -19.93 0.79 -6.04
C VAL A 136 -20.51 -0.06 -7.16
N LYS A 137 -19.88 -0.04 -8.33
CA LYS A 137 -20.20 -0.96 -9.44
C LYS A 137 -19.49 -2.28 -9.18
N SER A 138 -20.22 -3.38 -9.24
CA SER A 138 -19.66 -4.73 -9.06
C SER A 138 -19.82 -5.53 -10.35
N MET A 139 -18.76 -6.18 -10.80
CA MET A 139 -18.77 -7.08 -11.96
C MET A 139 -18.16 -8.43 -11.58
N VAL A 140 -18.63 -9.50 -12.21
CA VAL A 140 -18.03 -10.83 -12.09
C VAL A 140 -17.35 -11.17 -13.42
N LYS A 141 -16.06 -11.48 -13.37
CA LYS A 141 -15.30 -11.95 -14.54
C LYS A 141 -15.38 -13.47 -14.58
N SER A 142 -16.24 -14.01 -15.44
CA SER A 142 -16.22 -15.44 -15.77
C SER A 142 -15.03 -15.76 -16.65
N SER A 143 -14.32 -16.85 -16.33
CA SER A 143 -13.31 -17.39 -17.22
C SER A 143 -14.01 -18.26 -18.24
N LYS A 144 -14.09 -17.81 -19.49
CA LYS A 144 -14.36 -18.67 -20.64
C LYS A 144 -13.05 -19.20 -21.19
#